data_AF-A0A822D2F8-F1
#
_entry.id   AF-A0A822D2F8-F1
#
_cell.length_a   1.000
_cell.length_b   1.000
_cell.length_c   1.000
_cell.angle_alpha   90.00
_cell.angle_beta   90.00
_cell.angle_gamma   90.00
#
_symmetry.space_group_name_H-M   'P 1'
#
loop_
_entity.id
_entity.type
_entity.pdbx_description
1 polymer ?
#
loop_
_entity_poly.entity_id
_entity_poly.type
_entity_poly.pdbx_seq_one_letter_code
_entity_poly.pdbx_strand_id
1 'polypeptide(L)'
;MRPPRCLLMTTGNNTVDFHPSLDRNGKIYLSTINTWSEPSWCPAQSLSSLLISIQSLLSQNPYHDEPGFEQERQLGDSKRYNEIISHETLRVAVCEMLENLDSCPEQFREIMIQQFFKFYDYHILVCTENMDNDDQLMRDPFRGRCGSFQYSSIFTRLVQLKSELE
;
A
#
# COMPACT_ATOMS: atom_id res chain seq x y z
N MET A 1 14.36 2.15 27.18
CA MET A 1 12.97 2.04 26.65
C MET A 1 13.01 1.12 25.45
N ARG A 2 11.98 0.32 25.22
CA ARG A 2 11.87 -0.53 24.02
C ARG A 2 10.99 0.20 22.98
N PRO A 3 11.26 0.03 21.67
CA PRO A 3 10.37 0.56 20.65
C PRO A 3 8.96 -0.03 20.80
N PRO A 4 7.91 0.72 20.42
CA PRO A 4 6.57 0.16 20.30
C PRO A 4 6.56 -0.95 19.25
N ARG A 5 5.67 -1.94 19.43
CA ARG A 5 5.42 -2.97 18.42
C ARG A 5 4.36 -2.44 17.46
N CYS A 6 4.69 -2.42 16.18
CA CYS A 6 3.81 -1.95 15.12
C CYS A 6 3.58 -3.08 14.11
N LEU A 7 2.35 -3.16 13.60
CA LEU A 7 1.94 -4.14 12.59
C LEU A 7 1.04 -3.42 11.57
N LEU A 8 1.33 -3.59 10.29
CA LEU A 8 0.43 -3.19 9.21
C LEU A 8 -0.70 -4.21 9.12
N MET A 9 -1.94 -3.74 9.32
CA MET A 9 -3.13 -4.60 9.30
C MET A 9 -3.70 -4.76 7.87
N THR A 10 -3.53 -3.74 7.03
CA THR A 10 -4.03 -3.71 5.65
C THR A 10 -3.06 -4.46 4.74
N THR A 11 -3.12 -5.79 4.71
CA THR A 11 -2.25 -6.66 3.89
C THR A 11 -3.02 -7.57 2.93
N GLY A 12 -4.34 -7.39 2.83
CA GLY A 12 -5.23 -8.22 2.01
C GLY A 12 -5.17 -9.70 2.45
N ASN A 13 -5.32 -9.97 3.75
CA ASN A 13 -5.16 -11.30 4.34
C ASN A 13 -3.77 -11.93 4.07
N ASN A 14 -2.72 -11.12 4.25
CA ASN A 14 -1.33 -11.50 4.03
C ASN A 14 -1.00 -11.93 2.59
N THR A 15 -1.65 -11.32 1.60
CA THR A 15 -1.39 -11.59 0.18
C THR A 15 -0.52 -10.55 -0.48
N VAL A 16 -0.48 -9.32 0.05
CA VAL A 16 0.15 -8.15 -0.60
C VAL A 16 1.35 -7.64 0.20
N ASP A 17 2.48 -7.48 -0.48
CA ASP A 17 3.61 -6.69 0.02
C ASP A 17 3.48 -5.27 -0.57
N PHE A 18 3.23 -4.26 0.26
CA PHE A 18 2.96 -2.89 -0.22
C PHE A 18 4.22 -2.08 -0.49
N HIS A 19 5.33 -2.49 0.11
CA HIS A 19 6.61 -1.80 0.06
C HIS A 19 7.70 -2.82 0.39
N PRO A 20 8.96 -2.68 -0.07
CA PRO A 20 10.02 -3.58 0.35
C PRO A 20 10.18 -3.66 1.88
N SER A 21 9.95 -2.53 2.56
CA SER A 21 9.89 -2.43 4.02
C SER A 21 8.52 -2.77 4.67
N LEU A 22 7.47 -3.08 3.91
CA LEU A 22 6.13 -3.44 4.42
C LEU A 22 5.71 -4.78 3.82
N ASP A 23 6.00 -5.86 4.54
CA ASP A 23 5.68 -7.20 4.04
C ASP A 23 4.22 -7.60 4.25
N ARG A 24 3.82 -8.63 3.51
CA ARG A 24 2.49 -9.23 3.59
C ARG A 24 2.12 -9.74 4.97
N ASN A 25 3.08 -10.08 5.83
CA ASN A 25 2.78 -10.51 7.20
C ASN A 25 2.50 -9.33 8.14
N GLY A 26 2.49 -8.10 7.60
CA GLY A 26 2.28 -6.87 8.33
C GLY A 26 3.54 -6.33 9.00
N LYS A 27 4.71 -6.96 8.81
CA LYS A 27 5.95 -6.50 9.45
C LYS A 27 6.45 -5.23 8.76
N ILE A 28 6.85 -4.28 9.60
CA ILE A 28 7.37 -2.98 9.18
C ILE A 28 8.87 -2.95 9.44
N TYR A 29 9.68 -2.94 8.39
CA TYR A 29 11.14 -2.89 8.49
C TYR A 29 11.61 -1.44 8.54
N LEU A 30 11.89 -0.95 9.75
CA LEU A 30 12.47 0.36 9.99
C LEU A 30 13.66 0.22 10.93
N SER A 31 14.70 1.01 10.71
CA SER A 31 15.88 1.10 11.59
C SER A 31 15.49 1.33 13.05
N THR A 32 14.47 2.15 13.28
CA THR A 32 14.00 2.58 14.59
C THR A 32 13.22 1.54 15.37
N ILE A 33 12.57 0.56 14.72
CA ILE A 33 11.73 -0.45 15.41
C ILE A 33 12.13 -1.90 15.16
N ASN A 34 12.82 -2.21 14.07
CA ASN A 34 13.07 -3.58 13.60
C ASN A 34 14.47 -3.81 13.02
N THR A 35 15.50 -3.13 13.55
CA THR A 35 16.93 -3.51 13.37
C THR A 35 17.47 -3.51 11.94
N TRP A 36 17.36 -2.36 11.24
CA TRP A 36 17.93 -2.19 9.90
C TRP A 36 19.16 -1.25 9.86
N SER A 37 19.99 -1.28 10.92
CA SER A 37 21.11 -0.35 11.20
C SER A 37 20.70 0.96 11.90
N GLU A 38 21.69 1.77 12.28
CA GLU A 38 21.50 3.05 12.96
C GLU A 38 20.64 4.02 12.13
N PRO A 39 19.81 4.88 12.77
CA PRO A 39 19.67 5.05 14.22
C PRO A 39 18.69 4.07 14.87
N SER A 40 19.04 3.61 16.07
CA SER A 40 18.19 2.77 16.93
C SER A 40 17.16 3.60 17.72
N TRP A 41 16.11 2.94 18.24
CA TRP A 41 15.09 3.59 19.07
C TRP A 41 15.72 4.38 20.23
N CYS A 42 15.45 5.68 20.33
CA CYS A 42 15.94 6.51 21.42
C CYS A 42 14.81 7.26 22.14
N PRO A 43 14.99 7.66 23.42
CA PRO A 43 13.95 8.35 24.19
C PRO A 43 13.48 9.70 23.61
N ALA A 44 14.23 10.28 22.67
CA ALA A 44 13.82 11.49 21.96
C ALA A 44 12.74 11.21 20.90
N GLN A 45 12.54 9.94 20.51
CA GLN A 45 11.52 9.55 19.55
C GLN A 45 10.16 9.36 20.23
N SER A 46 9.12 9.76 19.51
CA SER A 46 7.73 9.65 19.91
C SER A 46 6.94 8.76 18.93
N LEU A 47 5.74 8.35 19.33
CA LEU A 47 4.82 7.65 18.43
C LEU A 47 4.55 8.48 17.16
N SER A 48 4.43 9.81 17.29
CA SER A 48 4.26 10.70 16.13
C SER A 48 5.46 10.64 15.18
N SER A 49 6.69 10.67 15.71
CA SER A 49 7.89 10.55 14.85
C SER A 49 7.95 9.20 14.14
N LEU A 50 7.52 8.12 14.80
CA LEU A 50 7.45 6.80 14.21
C LEU A 50 6.40 6.73 13.10
N LEU A 51 5.21 7.29 13.31
CA LEU A 51 4.16 7.34 12.30
C LEU A 51 4.59 8.15 11.08
N ILE A 52 5.32 9.26 11.28
CA ILE A 52 5.92 10.03 10.18
C ILE A 52 6.97 9.20 9.44
N SER A 53 7.82 8.44 10.14
CA SER A 53 8.79 7.54 9.49
C SER A 53 8.10 6.46 8.65
N ILE A 54 7.01 5.86 9.14
CA ILE A 54 6.23 4.87 8.38
C ILE A 54 5.60 5.51 7.15
N GLN A 55 4.98 6.69 7.30
CA GLN A 55 4.40 7.42 6.17
C GLN A 55 5.45 7.78 5.12
N SER A 56 6.68 8.11 5.54
CA SER A 56 7.77 8.49 4.63
C SER A 56 8.24 7.32 3.75
N LEU A 57 7.95 6.06 4.13
CA LEU A 57 8.21 4.89 3.28
C LEU A 57 7.26 4.83 2.07
N LEU A 58 6.12 5.52 2.12
CA LEU A 58 5.15 5.52 1.02
C LEU A 58 5.60 6.53 -0.05
N SER A 59 6.78 6.28 -0.61
CA SER A 59 7.46 7.13 -1.59
C SER A 59 6.86 6.99 -2.99
N GLN A 60 7.25 7.88 -3.90
CA GLN A 60 6.79 7.84 -5.30
C GLN A 60 7.42 6.70 -6.11
N ASN A 61 8.57 6.17 -5.65
CA ASN A 61 9.30 5.11 -6.35
C ASN A 61 9.84 4.09 -5.33
N PRO A 62 8.95 3.32 -4.67
CA PRO A 62 9.30 2.39 -3.60
C PRO A 62 10.25 1.26 -4.02
N TYR A 63 10.45 1.04 -5.32
CA TYR A 63 11.46 0.10 -5.81
C TYR A 63 12.89 0.46 -5.36
N HIS A 64 13.22 1.75 -5.35
CA HIS A 64 14.57 2.22 -5.00
C HIS A 64 14.87 2.20 -3.51
N ASP A 65 13.85 1.97 -2.68
CA ASP A 65 13.98 1.89 -1.23
C ASP A 65 14.53 0.52 -0.78
N GLU A 66 14.60 -0.47 -1.69
CA GLU A 66 15.26 -1.75 -1.44
C GLU A 66 16.79 -1.63 -1.63
N PRO A 67 17.62 -2.07 -0.66
CA PRO A 67 19.07 -1.97 -0.78
C PRO A 67 19.62 -2.73 -1.99
N GLY A 68 20.47 -2.07 -2.78
CA GLY A 68 21.02 -2.63 -4.01
C GLY A 68 20.09 -2.56 -5.22
N PHE A 69 19.02 -1.76 -5.13
CA PHE A 69 18.08 -1.42 -6.21
C PHE A 69 17.96 0.10 -6.41
N GLU A 70 18.97 0.86 -5.97
CA GLU A 70 19.06 2.31 -6.20
C GLU A 70 19.07 2.64 -7.72
N GLN A 71 19.55 1.69 -8.53
CA GLN A 71 19.41 1.69 -9.98
C GLN A 71 18.56 0.50 -10.43
N GLU A 72 17.71 0.72 -11.43
CA GLU A 72 16.91 -0.34 -12.03
C GLU A 72 17.80 -1.44 -12.64
N ARG A 73 17.55 -2.70 -12.27
CA ARG A 73 18.26 -3.85 -12.85
C ARG A 73 17.82 -4.10 -14.29
N GLN A 74 16.53 -3.93 -14.56
CA GLN A 74 15.98 -3.90 -15.91
C GLN A 74 15.21 -2.60 -16.10
N LEU A 75 15.30 -2.04 -17.31
CA LEU A 75 14.61 -0.81 -17.65
C LEU A 75 13.10 -0.98 -17.43
N GLY A 76 12.54 -0.08 -16.62
CA GLY A 76 11.12 -0.02 -16.28
C GLY A 76 10.70 -0.89 -15.10
N ASP A 77 11.63 -1.48 -14.35
CA ASP A 77 11.31 -2.24 -13.14
C ASP A 77 10.60 -1.39 -12.08
N SER A 78 11.05 -0.14 -11.87
CA SER A 78 10.41 0.79 -10.92
C SER A 78 8.99 1.10 -11.34
N LYS A 79 8.78 1.36 -12.64
CA LYS A 79 7.44 1.60 -13.22
C LYS A 79 6.51 0.39 -13.05
N ARG A 80 6.98 -0.82 -13.37
CA ARG A 80 6.20 -2.06 -13.19
C ARG A 80 5.83 -2.28 -11.73
N TYR A 81 6.78 -2.05 -10.83
CA TYR A 81 6.52 -2.17 -9.40
C TYR A 81 5.45 -1.15 -8.94
N ASN A 82 5.55 0.11 -9.39
CA ASN A 82 4.55 1.13 -9.11
C ASN A 82 3.16 0.78 -9.64
N GLU A 83 3.06 0.19 -10.84
CA GLU A 83 1.79 -0.26 -11.42
C GLU A 83 1.15 -1.35 -10.54
N ILE A 84 1.94 -2.33 -10.08
CA ILE A 84 1.49 -3.38 -9.15
C ILE A 84 1.00 -2.77 -7.84
N ILE A 85 1.81 -1.92 -7.21
CA ILE A 85 1.43 -1.28 -5.93
C ILE A 85 0.19 -0.40 -6.09
N SER A 86 0.06 0.32 -7.21
CA SER A 86 -1.13 1.15 -7.50
C SER A 86 -2.39 0.30 -7.61
N HIS A 87 -2.32 -0.81 -8.34
CA HIS A 87 -3.43 -1.77 -8.45
C HIS A 87 -3.81 -2.33 -7.08
N GLU A 88 -2.84 -2.85 -6.33
CA GLU A 88 -3.08 -3.49 -5.03
C GLU A 88 -3.57 -2.49 -3.97
N THR A 89 -3.14 -1.23 -4.07
CA THR A 89 -3.66 -0.14 -3.22
C THR A 89 -5.14 0.09 -3.47
N LEU A 90 -5.59 0.18 -4.72
CA LEU A 90 -7.01 0.32 -5.02
C LEU A 90 -7.80 -0.93 -4.62
N ARG A 91 -7.26 -2.12 -4.90
CA ARG A 91 -7.92 -3.40 -4.63
C ARG A 91 -8.13 -3.65 -3.14
N VAL A 92 -7.09 -3.44 -2.33
CA VAL A 92 -7.05 -3.81 -0.90
C VAL A 92 -7.22 -2.58 -0.02
N ALA A 93 -6.35 -1.58 -0.16
CA ALA A 93 -6.31 -0.45 0.77
C ALA A 93 -7.48 0.52 0.58
N VAL A 94 -8.13 0.52 -0.58
CA VAL A 94 -9.37 1.27 -0.84
C VAL A 94 -10.59 0.34 -0.79
N CYS A 95 -10.75 -0.58 -1.75
CA CYS A 95 -11.99 -1.34 -1.87
C CYS A 95 -12.21 -2.30 -0.69
N GLU A 96 -11.27 -3.22 -0.39
CA GLU A 96 -11.47 -4.17 0.73
C GLU A 96 -11.62 -3.46 2.08
N MET A 97 -10.92 -2.35 2.31
CA MET A 97 -11.04 -1.56 3.55
C MET A 97 -12.42 -0.92 3.71
N LEU A 98 -13.05 -0.46 2.62
CA LEU A 98 -14.40 0.13 2.63
C LEU A 98 -15.50 -0.93 2.63
N GLU A 99 -15.28 -2.07 1.99
CA GLU A 99 -16.20 -3.22 2.05
C GLU A 99 -16.23 -3.86 3.44
N ASN A 100 -15.12 -3.76 4.19
CA ASN A 100 -14.97 -4.34 5.53
C ASN A 100 -14.79 -3.28 6.62
N LEU A 101 -15.57 -2.18 6.57
CA LEU A 101 -15.52 -1.09 7.55
C LEU A 101 -15.63 -1.57 9.00
N ASP A 102 -16.33 -2.68 9.25
CA ASP A 102 -16.47 -3.25 10.59
C ASP A 102 -15.15 -3.72 11.22
N SER A 103 -14.17 -4.08 10.39
CA SER A 103 -12.82 -4.46 10.85
C SER A 103 -11.98 -3.24 11.23
N CYS A 104 -12.37 -2.04 10.79
CA CYS A 104 -11.67 -0.80 11.09
C CYS A 104 -12.22 -0.17 12.40
N PRO A 105 -11.35 0.38 13.27
CA PRO A 105 -11.80 1.12 14.43
C PRO A 105 -12.76 2.25 14.04
N GLU A 106 -13.86 2.37 14.79
CA GLU A 106 -14.96 3.30 14.51
C GLU A 106 -14.50 4.74 14.27
N GLN A 107 -13.48 5.18 15.02
CA GLN A 107 -12.91 6.53 14.95
C GLN A 107 -12.29 6.86 13.58
N PHE A 108 -11.91 5.86 12.79
CA PHE A 108 -11.32 6.05 11.47
C PHE A 108 -12.32 5.89 10.32
N ARG A 109 -13.49 5.30 10.55
CA ARG A 109 -14.47 4.97 9.49
C ARG A 109 -14.95 6.23 8.76
N GLU A 110 -15.36 7.25 9.51
CA GLU A 110 -15.85 8.50 8.93
C GLU A 110 -14.75 9.19 8.10
N ILE A 111 -13.51 9.24 8.63
CA ILE A 111 -12.36 9.83 7.95
C ILE A 111 -12.06 9.07 6.65
N MET A 112 -12.12 7.74 6.68
CA MET A 112 -11.91 6.90 5.50
C MET A 112 -12.94 7.17 4.41
N ILE A 113 -14.23 7.23 4.77
CA ILE A 113 -15.32 7.52 3.82
C ILE A 113 -15.14 8.93 3.22
N GLN A 114 -14.83 9.92 4.05
CA GLN A 114 -14.55 11.29 3.57
C GLN A 114 -13.36 11.33 2.60
N GLN A 115 -12.26 10.61 2.90
CA GLN A 115 -11.12 10.53 1.98
C GLN A 115 -11.48 9.81 0.68
N PHE A 116 -12.28 8.73 0.75
CA PHE A 116 -12.75 8.01 -0.42
C PHE A 116 -13.50 8.93 -1.39
N PHE A 117 -14.47 9.70 -0.89
CA PHE A 117 -15.20 10.66 -1.73
C PHE A 117 -14.30 11.76 -2.29
N LYS A 118 -13.35 12.25 -1.49
CA LYS A 118 -12.39 13.27 -1.92
C LYS A 118 -11.50 12.80 -3.08
N PHE A 119 -11.11 11.52 -3.10
CA PHE A 119 -10.23 10.95 -4.11
C PHE A 119 -10.96 10.06 -5.14
N TYR A 120 -12.29 10.01 -5.10
CA TYR A 120 -13.09 9.12 -5.93
C TYR A 120 -12.79 9.27 -7.42
N ASP A 121 -12.79 10.51 -7.93
CA ASP A 121 -12.52 10.78 -9.35
C ASP A 121 -11.12 10.33 -9.78
N TYR A 122 -10.13 10.45 -8.88
CA TYR A 122 -8.78 9.96 -9.11
C TYR A 122 -8.74 8.41 -9.14
N HIS A 123 -9.43 7.74 -8.21
CA HIS A 123 -9.51 6.27 -8.21
C HIS A 123 -10.15 5.73 -9.49
N ILE A 124 -11.22 6.37 -9.95
CA ILE A 124 -11.89 6.05 -11.20
C ILE A 124 -10.98 6.29 -12.40
N LEU A 125 -10.30 7.44 -12.46
CA LEU A 125 -9.36 7.77 -13.53
C LEU A 125 -8.28 6.70 -13.66
N VAL A 126 -7.62 6.35 -12.55
CA VAL A 126 -6.57 5.32 -12.53
C VAL A 126 -7.09 3.97 -13.04
N CYS A 127 -8.32 3.58 -12.65
CA CYS A 127 -8.91 2.35 -13.18
C CYS A 127 -9.11 2.47 -14.70
N THR A 128 -9.75 3.54 -15.18
CA THR A 128 -10.06 3.71 -16.61
C THR A 128 -8.83 3.77 -17.51
N GLU A 129 -7.75 4.42 -17.06
CA GLU A 129 -6.50 4.51 -17.82
C GLU A 129 -5.75 3.18 -17.91
N ASN A 130 -6.06 2.22 -17.03
CA ASN A 130 -5.34 0.95 -16.93
C ASN A 130 -6.23 -0.28 -17.22
N MET A 131 -7.48 -0.11 -17.66
CA MET A 131 -8.38 -1.23 -18.03
C MET A 131 -7.80 -2.11 -19.14
N ASP A 132 -7.02 -1.55 -20.06
CA ASP A 132 -6.34 -2.31 -21.12
C ASP A 132 -5.30 -3.31 -20.58
N ASN A 133 -4.90 -3.16 -19.32
CA ASN A 133 -3.97 -4.06 -18.66
C ASN A 133 -4.65 -5.24 -17.95
N ASP A 134 -5.98 -5.34 -18.01
CA ASP A 134 -6.70 -6.45 -17.40
C ASP A 134 -6.21 -7.82 -17.88
N ASP A 135 -6.19 -8.79 -16.96
CA ASP A 135 -5.66 -10.14 -17.13
C ASP A 135 -4.15 -10.23 -17.43
N GLN A 136 -3.45 -9.09 -17.62
CA GLN A 136 -2.00 -9.10 -17.71
C GLN A 136 -1.39 -9.51 -16.37
N LEU A 137 -0.38 -10.39 -16.43
CA LEU A 137 0.30 -10.88 -15.24
C LEU A 137 1.15 -9.78 -14.59
N MET A 138 0.94 -9.58 -13.29
CA MET A 138 1.78 -8.74 -12.47
C MET A 138 3.16 -9.39 -12.31
N ARG A 139 4.18 -8.74 -12.88
CA ARG A 139 5.58 -9.16 -12.83
C ARG A 139 6.34 -8.29 -11.84
N ASP A 140 6.32 -8.72 -10.59
CA ASP A 140 7.05 -8.10 -9.49
C ASP A 140 8.57 -8.32 -9.66
N PRO A 141 9.37 -7.25 -9.75
CA PRO A 141 10.83 -7.34 -9.87
C PRO A 141 11.54 -8.06 -8.72
N PHE A 142 10.92 -8.12 -7.54
CA PHE A 142 11.49 -8.76 -6.35
C PHE A 142 11.02 -10.20 -6.18
N ARG A 143 9.74 -10.49 -6.44
CA ARG A 143 9.10 -11.78 -6.10
C ARG A 143 8.56 -12.59 -7.27
N GLY A 144 8.65 -12.08 -8.50
CA GLY A 144 8.22 -12.79 -9.70
C GLY A 144 6.74 -12.58 -10.02
N ARG A 145 5.89 -13.60 -9.92
CA ARG A 145 4.48 -13.51 -10.33
C ARG A 145 3.57 -13.27 -9.13
N CYS A 146 2.80 -12.17 -9.16
CA CYS A 146 1.94 -11.71 -8.05
C CYS A 146 0.44 -11.63 -8.40
N GLY A 147 -0.02 -12.41 -9.38
CA GLY A 147 -1.41 -12.38 -9.85
C GLY A 147 -1.55 -11.68 -11.20
N SER A 148 -2.75 -11.18 -11.50
CA SER A 148 -3.05 -10.41 -12.71
C SER A 148 -3.81 -9.13 -12.36
N PHE A 149 -3.65 -8.11 -13.20
CA PHE A 149 -4.41 -6.86 -13.06
C PHE A 149 -5.91 -7.10 -13.33
N GLN A 150 -6.75 -6.41 -12.56
CA GLN A 150 -8.21 -6.54 -12.54
C GLN A 150 -8.88 -5.17 -12.36
N TYR A 151 -8.46 -4.16 -13.12
CA TYR A 151 -8.97 -2.80 -13.04
C TYR A 151 -10.46 -2.70 -13.37
N SER A 152 -11.02 -3.51 -14.29
CA SER A 152 -12.48 -3.51 -14.55
C SER A 152 -13.29 -3.98 -13.34
N SER A 153 -12.77 -4.97 -12.60
CA SER A 153 -13.41 -5.46 -11.37
C SER A 153 -13.32 -4.40 -10.27
N ILE A 154 -12.15 -3.78 -10.09
CA ILE A 154 -11.95 -2.69 -9.12
C ILE A 154 -12.87 -1.50 -9.45
N PHE A 155 -12.97 -1.10 -10.72
CA PHE A 155 -13.86 -0.02 -11.15
C PHE A 155 -15.32 -0.29 -10.75
N THR A 156 -15.80 -1.51 -10.99
CA THR A 156 -17.17 -1.90 -10.64
C THR A 156 -17.38 -1.84 -9.12
N ARG A 157 -16.40 -2.31 -8.34
CA ARG A 157 -16.42 -2.22 -6.86
C ARG A 157 -16.45 -0.78 -6.37
N LEU A 158 -15.64 0.11 -6.97
CA LEU A 158 -15.63 1.53 -6.61
C LEU A 158 -16.98 2.21 -6.86
N VAL A 159 -17.60 1.93 -8.01
CA VAL A 159 -18.93 2.47 -8.34
C VAL A 159 -19.99 1.95 -7.37
N GLN A 160 -19.95 0.66 -7.04
CA GLN A 160 -20.85 0.06 -6.06
C GLN A 160 -20.67 0.70 -4.67
N LEU A 161 -19.42 0.80 -4.19
CA LEU A 161 -19.10 1.42 -2.90
C LEU A 161 -19.58 2.86 -2.82
N LYS A 162 -19.44 3.64 -3.90
CA LYS A 162 -19.98 5.00 -3.93
C LYS A 162 -21.50 5.00 -3.74
N SER A 163 -22.23 4.13 -4.44
CA SER A 163 -23.69 4.03 -4.27
C SER A 163 -24.13 3.55 -2.89
N GLU A 164 -23.31 2.78 -2.19
CA GLU A 164 -23.63 2.25 -0.85
C GLU A 164 -23.29 3.23 0.28
N LEU A 165 -22.32 4.13 0.05
CA LEU A 165 -21.82 5.09 1.04
C LEU A 165 -22.39 6.52 0.88
N GLU A 166 -23.07 6.82 -0.25
CA GLU A 166 -23.84 8.06 -0.48
C GLU A 166 -25.19 8.06 0.24
#